data_AF-A0A955F7X8-F1
#
_entry.id   AF-A0A955F7X8-F1
#
_cell.length_a   1.000
_cell.length_b   1.000
_cell.length_c   1.000
_cell.angle_alpha   90.00
_cell.angle_beta   90.00
_cell.angle_gamma   90.00
#
_symmetry.space_group_name_H-M   'P 1'
#
loop_
_entity.id
_entity.type
_entity.pdbx_description
1 polymer ?
#
loop_
_entity_poly.entity_id
_entity_poly.type
_entity_poly.pdbx_seq_one_letter_code
_entity_poly.pdbx_strand_id
1 'polypeptide(L)'
;MNHTNKNPSLTVEPPKSKSKPQPRYNVEYFHIYTDEKIETRHVEGLESLRALHQAWSFDYDKILLIDNYNPTLHTLSAQQVLEYLASKGMSPDFWAYEGDLVENAKLLLEQMNESKLKRSYLKYIDAHNKYPCSLLTAAWYLTRLGKLDTSVIRSVSDTVYVPADRLFNLLPEDYKPVEDRANKVILSSNFAAEADKVQDLFYPVSAGRALELF
;
A
#
# COMPACT_ATOMS: atom_id res chain seq x y z
N MET A 1 -64.24 -28.22 39.09
CA MET A 1 -63.10 -28.59 38.24
C MET A 1 -62.68 -27.34 37.48
N ASN A 2 -61.60 -26.67 37.93
CA ASN A 2 -61.12 -25.41 37.34
C ASN A 2 -60.03 -25.71 36.31
N HIS A 3 -60.31 -25.47 35.03
CA HIS A 3 -59.31 -25.50 33.97
C HIS A 3 -58.59 -24.14 33.93
N THR A 4 -57.37 -24.09 34.47
CA THR A 4 -56.46 -22.94 34.35
C THR A 4 -55.74 -23.00 33.01
N ASN A 5 -56.10 -22.08 32.12
CA ASN A 5 -55.49 -21.90 30.81
C ASN A 5 -54.13 -21.20 30.99
N LYS A 6 -53.02 -21.92 30.85
CA LYS A 6 -51.66 -21.35 30.89
C LYS A 6 -51.29 -20.87 29.49
N ASN A 7 -51.28 -19.55 29.30
CA ASN A 7 -50.80 -18.92 28.08
C ASN A 7 -49.27 -19.08 28.00
N PRO A 8 -48.69 -19.66 26.93
CA PRO A 8 -47.25 -19.77 26.80
C PRO A 8 -46.65 -18.38 26.54
N SER A 9 -45.74 -17.99 27.44
CA SER A 9 -44.94 -16.78 27.28
C SER A 9 -44.02 -16.95 26.07
N LEU A 10 -44.30 -16.21 25.00
CA LEU A 10 -43.41 -16.07 23.85
C LEU A 10 -42.22 -15.20 24.26
N THR A 11 -41.12 -15.84 24.65
CA THR A 11 -39.82 -15.19 24.75
C THR A 11 -39.35 -14.81 23.35
N VAL A 12 -39.50 -13.53 22.99
CA VAL A 12 -38.91 -12.95 21.79
C VAL A 12 -37.39 -12.91 22.00
N GLU A 13 -36.65 -13.71 21.24
CA GLU A 13 -35.19 -13.63 21.25
C GLU A 13 -34.74 -12.24 20.78
N PRO A 14 -33.81 -11.58 21.50
CA PRO A 14 -33.27 -10.30 21.07
C PRO A 14 -32.54 -10.46 19.72
N PRO A 15 -32.62 -9.48 18.82
CA PRO A 15 -32.00 -9.57 17.51
C PRO A 15 -30.49 -9.77 17.65
N LYS A 16 -29.98 -10.79 16.95
CA LYS A 16 -28.54 -11.08 16.86
C LYS A 16 -27.80 -9.83 16.41
N SER A 17 -26.96 -9.31 17.29
CA SER A 17 -26.07 -8.16 17.00
C SER A 17 -25.30 -8.43 15.72
N LYS A 18 -25.50 -7.60 14.69
CA LYS A 18 -24.68 -7.65 13.48
C LYS A 18 -23.26 -7.27 13.88
N SER A 19 -22.35 -8.25 13.94
CA SER A 19 -20.93 -7.99 14.15
C SER A 19 -20.45 -6.98 13.11
N LYS A 20 -19.72 -5.95 13.55
CA LYS A 20 -19.13 -4.97 12.63
C LYS A 20 -18.24 -5.72 11.62
N PRO A 21 -18.30 -5.37 10.32
CA PRO A 21 -17.39 -5.95 9.34
C PRO A 21 -15.95 -5.66 9.75
N GLN A 22 -15.07 -6.66 9.60
CA GLN A 22 -13.64 -6.51 9.86
C GLN A 22 -13.03 -5.57 8.80
N PRO A 23 -12.06 -4.72 9.17
CA PRO A 23 -11.39 -3.85 8.21
C PRO A 23 -10.58 -4.67 7.20
N ARG A 24 -10.55 -4.22 5.95
CA ARG A 24 -9.71 -4.77 4.88
C ARG A 24 -8.32 -4.16 4.94
N TYR A 25 -7.30 -5.01 4.91
CA TYR A 25 -5.91 -4.58 4.93
C TYR A 25 -5.24 -4.85 3.59
N ASN A 26 -4.31 -3.95 3.24
CA ASN A 26 -3.45 -4.14 2.09
C ASN A 26 -2.00 -3.90 2.49
N VAL A 27 -1.12 -4.86 2.20
CA VAL A 27 0.28 -4.87 2.65
C VAL A 27 1.21 -4.76 1.45
N GLU A 28 2.00 -3.69 1.41
CA GLU A 28 3.16 -3.59 0.53
C GLU A 28 4.39 -4.12 1.27
N TYR A 29 5.15 -5.00 0.63
CA TYR A 29 6.23 -5.73 1.28
C TYR A 29 7.49 -5.86 0.42
N PHE A 30 7.43 -5.30 -0.78
CA PHE A 30 8.49 -5.36 -1.76
C PHE A 30 8.39 -4.08 -2.58
N HIS A 31 9.47 -3.30 -2.58
CA HIS A 31 9.59 -2.10 -3.39
C HIS A 31 10.88 -2.26 -4.18
N ILE A 32 10.82 -2.08 -5.50
CA ILE A 32 11.96 -2.30 -6.38
C ILE A 32 11.93 -1.32 -7.54
N TYR A 33 13.09 -0.79 -7.89
CA TYR A 33 13.26 0.00 -9.10
C TYR A 33 13.48 -0.90 -10.31
N THR A 34 12.92 -0.52 -11.47
CA THR A 34 13.10 -1.30 -12.71
C THR A 34 14.53 -1.31 -13.25
N ASP A 35 15.42 -0.50 -12.69
CA ASP A 35 16.86 -0.49 -12.99
C ASP A 35 17.73 -1.19 -11.93
N GLU A 36 17.13 -1.70 -10.84
CA GLU A 36 17.82 -2.44 -9.79
C GLU A 36 17.99 -3.93 -10.09
N LYS A 37 18.81 -4.60 -9.28
CA LYS A 37 18.80 -6.07 -9.15
C LYS A 37 18.10 -6.45 -7.87
N ILE A 38 17.51 -7.64 -7.85
CA ILE A 38 16.93 -8.19 -6.63
C ILE A 38 18.07 -8.60 -5.68
N GLU A 39 18.34 -7.74 -4.72
CA GLU A 39 19.37 -7.92 -3.68
C GLU A 39 18.80 -8.27 -2.28
N THR A 40 19.70 -8.44 -1.32
CA THR A 40 19.42 -8.76 0.09
C THR A 40 18.34 -7.87 0.72
N ARG A 41 18.34 -6.56 0.42
CA ARG A 41 17.33 -5.62 0.94
C ARG A 41 15.88 -6.01 0.60
N HIS A 42 15.69 -6.67 -0.54
CA HIS A 42 14.39 -7.11 -1.02
C HIS A 42 13.97 -8.42 -0.35
N VAL A 43 14.94 -9.31 -0.10
CA VAL A 43 14.72 -10.56 0.64
C VAL A 43 14.31 -10.26 2.08
N GLU A 44 14.92 -9.26 2.73
CA GLU A 44 14.56 -8.82 4.08
C GLU A 44 13.09 -8.36 4.17
N GLY A 45 12.54 -7.75 3.11
CA GLY A 45 11.11 -7.42 3.02
C GLY A 45 10.21 -8.67 2.99
N LEU A 46 10.62 -9.71 2.26
CA LEU A 46 9.91 -11.00 2.25
C LEU A 46 9.90 -11.66 3.63
N GLU A 47 11.03 -11.67 4.33
CA GLU A 47 11.11 -12.22 5.68
C GLU A 47 10.27 -11.42 6.68
N SER A 48 10.25 -10.09 6.53
CA SER A 48 9.39 -9.21 7.33
C SER A 48 7.91 -9.55 7.14
N LEU A 49 7.48 -9.83 5.91
CA LEU A 49 6.11 -10.29 5.65
C LEU A 49 5.81 -11.64 6.29
N ARG A 50 6.76 -12.61 6.24
CA ARG A 50 6.59 -13.92 6.92
C ARG A 50 6.42 -13.74 8.42
N ALA A 51 7.26 -12.90 9.03
CA ALA A 51 7.20 -12.61 10.45
C ALA A 51 5.87 -11.94 10.83
N LEU A 52 5.39 -10.99 10.02
CA LEU A 52 4.09 -10.35 10.21
C LEU A 52 2.94 -11.37 10.18
N HIS A 53 2.92 -12.26 9.20
CA HIS A 53 1.90 -13.31 9.07
C HIS A 53 1.91 -14.30 10.25
N GLN A 54 3.08 -14.62 10.79
CA GLN A 54 3.21 -15.48 11.97
C GLN A 54 2.76 -14.78 13.26
N ALA A 55 3.04 -13.47 13.38
CA ALA A 55 2.72 -12.69 14.56
C ALA A 55 1.23 -12.30 14.62
N TRP A 56 0.64 -11.96 13.47
CA TRP A 56 -0.74 -11.48 13.37
C TRP A 56 -1.53 -12.29 12.33
N SER A 57 -2.59 -12.96 12.81
CA SER A 57 -3.56 -13.64 11.95
C SER A 57 -4.67 -12.66 11.57
N PHE A 58 -4.52 -12.03 10.41
CA PHE A 58 -5.55 -11.21 9.78
C PHE A 58 -5.53 -11.41 8.26
N ASP A 59 -6.68 -11.18 7.62
CA ASP A 59 -6.79 -11.25 6.17
C ASP A 59 -6.29 -9.95 5.55
N TYR A 60 -5.42 -10.06 4.55
CA TYR A 60 -4.89 -8.93 3.81
C TYR A 60 -4.58 -9.30 2.36
N ASP A 61 -4.70 -8.29 1.49
CA ASP A 61 -4.23 -8.35 0.12
C ASP A 61 -2.75 -7.91 0.07
N LYS A 62 -1.90 -8.67 -0.61
CA LYS A 62 -0.50 -8.35 -0.89
C LYS A 62 -0.44 -7.47 -2.13
N ILE A 63 0.24 -6.34 -2.04
CA ILE A 63 0.43 -5.45 -3.17
C ILE A 63 1.90 -5.13 -3.41
N LEU A 64 2.22 -4.82 -4.65
CA LEU A 64 3.56 -4.46 -5.09
C LEU A 64 3.52 -3.11 -5.82
N LEU A 65 4.42 -2.20 -5.47
CA LEU A 65 4.74 -1.04 -6.30
C LEU A 65 6.08 -1.28 -7.00
N ILE A 66 6.08 -1.20 -8.33
CA ILE A 66 7.27 -1.32 -9.15
C ILE A 66 7.65 0.08 -9.62
N ASP A 67 8.79 0.60 -9.18
CA ASP A 67 9.23 1.93 -9.55
C ASP A 67 9.86 1.91 -10.96
N ASN A 68 9.08 2.36 -11.93
CA ASN A 68 9.50 2.59 -13.31
C ASN A 68 9.53 4.07 -13.68
N TYR A 69 9.45 4.98 -12.70
CA TYR A 69 9.24 6.39 -12.99
C TYR A 69 10.55 7.10 -13.36
N ASN A 70 11.65 6.75 -12.69
CA ASN A 70 12.98 7.36 -12.93
C ASN A 70 14.11 6.38 -13.33
N PRO A 71 13.85 5.32 -14.12
CA PRO A 71 14.90 4.35 -14.41
C PRO A 71 15.95 4.98 -15.31
N THR A 72 17.20 4.70 -14.99
CA THR A 72 18.34 5.03 -15.84
C THR A 72 18.54 3.97 -16.93
N LEU A 73 18.18 2.71 -16.62
CA LEU A 73 18.27 1.55 -17.51
C LEU A 73 17.15 0.56 -17.17
N HIS A 74 16.25 0.22 -18.10
CA HIS A 74 15.23 -0.80 -17.80
C HIS A 74 15.84 -2.21 -17.84
N THR A 75 16.16 -2.77 -16.67
CA THR A 75 16.78 -4.10 -16.53
C THR A 75 15.81 -5.16 -16.02
N LEU A 76 14.74 -4.74 -15.32
CA LEU A 76 13.70 -5.63 -14.79
C LEU A 76 12.32 -5.26 -15.32
N SER A 77 11.65 -6.24 -15.95
CA SER A 77 10.23 -6.17 -16.26
C SER A 77 9.37 -6.58 -15.05
N ALA A 78 8.13 -6.09 -14.98
CA ALA A 78 7.19 -6.56 -13.95
C ALA A 78 7.03 -8.08 -13.94
N GLN A 79 7.02 -8.72 -15.11
CA GLN A 79 6.90 -10.17 -15.23
C GLN A 79 8.05 -10.89 -14.51
N GLN A 80 9.29 -10.41 -14.65
CA GLN A 80 10.45 -11.01 -13.96
C GLN A 80 10.35 -10.85 -12.44
N VAL A 81 9.86 -9.71 -11.95
CA VAL A 81 9.64 -9.48 -10.51
C VAL A 81 8.55 -10.42 -9.98
N LEU A 82 7.43 -10.54 -10.70
CA LEU A 82 6.32 -11.42 -10.31
C LEU A 82 6.73 -12.90 -10.32
N GLU A 83 7.50 -13.35 -11.32
CA GLU A 83 8.06 -14.71 -11.38
C GLU A 83 9.01 -14.98 -10.23
N TYR A 84 9.88 -14.03 -9.90
CA TYR A 84 10.76 -14.14 -8.74
C TYR A 84 9.93 -14.31 -7.46
N LEU A 85 8.96 -13.45 -7.22
CA LEU A 85 8.10 -13.51 -6.02
C LEU A 85 7.31 -14.81 -5.94
N ALA A 86 6.79 -15.30 -7.07
CA ALA A 86 6.13 -16.59 -7.17
C ALA A 86 7.07 -17.74 -6.78
N SER A 87 8.33 -17.72 -7.24
CA SER A 87 9.33 -18.73 -6.88
C SER A 87 9.66 -18.76 -5.38
N LYS A 88 9.36 -17.68 -4.64
CA LYS A 88 9.54 -17.56 -3.18
C LYS A 88 8.27 -17.87 -2.39
N GLY A 89 7.18 -18.27 -3.05
CA GLY A 89 5.86 -18.47 -2.43
C GLY A 89 5.24 -17.16 -1.93
N MET A 90 5.59 -16.04 -2.58
CA MET A 90 5.27 -14.68 -2.16
C MET A 90 4.64 -13.87 -3.30
N SER A 91 3.86 -14.49 -4.16
CA SER A 91 3.15 -13.77 -5.24
C SER A 91 2.24 -12.68 -4.65
N PRO A 92 2.30 -11.43 -5.14
CA PRO A 92 1.34 -10.42 -4.74
C PRO A 92 -0.04 -10.74 -5.33
N ASP A 93 -1.09 -10.18 -4.74
CA ASP A 93 -2.45 -10.24 -5.30
C ASP A 93 -2.64 -9.12 -6.34
N PHE A 94 -2.03 -7.96 -6.07
CA PHE A 94 -2.10 -6.78 -6.92
C PHE A 94 -0.74 -6.12 -7.13
N TRP A 95 -0.61 -5.32 -8.19
CA TRP A 95 0.59 -4.53 -8.44
C TRP A 95 0.31 -3.26 -9.24
N ALA A 96 1.21 -2.29 -9.18
CA ALA A 96 1.16 -1.07 -10.00
C ALA A 96 2.57 -0.62 -10.40
N TYR A 97 2.65 0.23 -11.42
CA TYR A 97 3.86 0.97 -11.75
C TYR A 97 3.81 2.36 -11.13
N GLU A 98 4.93 2.85 -10.58
CA GLU A 98 4.98 4.20 -10.02
C GLU A 98 4.70 5.27 -11.09
N GLY A 99 5.16 5.07 -12.32
CA GLY A 99 4.92 6.00 -13.43
C GLY A 99 3.44 6.17 -13.80
N ASP A 100 2.59 5.18 -13.50
CA ASP A 100 1.15 5.30 -13.73
C ASP A 100 0.47 6.22 -12.70
N LEU A 101 1.15 6.54 -11.59
CA LEU A 101 0.63 7.40 -10.53
C LEU A 101 0.76 8.89 -10.83
N VAL A 102 1.36 9.29 -11.96
CA VAL A 102 1.56 10.71 -12.30
C VAL A 102 0.24 11.49 -12.35
N GLU A 103 -0.82 10.91 -12.91
CA GLU A 103 -2.12 11.57 -12.94
C GLU A 103 -2.74 11.67 -11.54
N ASN A 104 -2.60 10.63 -10.71
CA ASN A 104 -3.02 10.68 -9.31
C ASN A 104 -2.21 11.71 -8.50
N ALA A 105 -0.92 11.87 -8.77
CA ALA A 105 -0.06 12.87 -8.15
C ALA A 105 -0.46 14.30 -8.55
N LYS A 106 -0.87 14.53 -9.80
CA LYS A 106 -1.47 15.81 -10.24
C LYS A 106 -2.74 16.12 -9.47
N LEU A 107 -3.66 15.17 -9.41
CA LEU A 107 -4.92 15.33 -8.68
C LEU A 107 -4.65 15.62 -7.19
N LEU A 108 -3.74 14.89 -6.56
CA LEU A 108 -3.36 15.14 -5.17
C LEU A 108 -2.81 16.56 -4.97
N LEU A 109 -1.93 17.02 -5.86
CA LEU A 109 -1.35 18.37 -5.81
C LEU A 109 -2.43 19.46 -5.92
N GLU A 110 -3.47 19.25 -6.74
CA GLU A 110 -4.62 20.13 -6.83
C GLU A 110 -5.40 20.19 -5.51
N GLN A 111 -5.56 19.04 -4.84
CA GLN A 111 -6.25 18.89 -3.55
C GLN A 111 -5.41 19.31 -2.32
N MET A 112 -4.15 19.75 -2.49
CA MET A 112 -3.34 20.27 -1.40
C MET A 112 -3.82 21.64 -0.92
N ASN A 113 -4.08 21.75 0.38
CA ASN A 113 -4.56 22.95 1.07
C ASN A 113 -3.41 23.85 1.54
N GLU A 114 -2.24 23.28 1.83
CA GLU A 114 -1.10 24.05 2.34
C GLU A 114 -0.31 24.73 1.22
N SER A 115 -0.58 26.01 0.99
CA SER A 115 -0.01 26.81 -0.12
C SER A 115 1.52 26.83 -0.16
N LYS A 116 2.22 26.73 0.98
CA LYS A 116 3.69 26.74 1.01
C LYS A 116 4.26 25.42 0.51
N LEU A 117 3.77 24.29 1.06
CA LEU A 117 4.19 22.95 0.65
C LEU A 117 3.82 22.70 -0.82
N LYS A 118 2.59 23.02 -1.23
CA LYS A 118 2.15 22.93 -2.64
C LYS A 118 3.10 23.68 -3.58
N ARG A 119 3.47 24.91 -3.23
CA ARG A 119 4.42 25.72 -4.01
C ARG A 119 5.81 25.09 -4.09
N SER A 120 6.30 24.46 -3.03
CA SER A 120 7.60 23.77 -3.09
C SER A 120 7.58 22.57 -4.04
N TYR A 121 6.49 21.81 -4.08
CA TYR A 121 6.31 20.71 -5.02
C TYR A 121 6.22 21.22 -6.47
N LEU A 122 5.41 22.25 -6.72
CA LEU A 122 5.31 22.88 -8.05
C LEU A 122 6.69 23.38 -8.54
N LYS A 123 7.43 24.08 -7.69
CA LYS A 123 8.78 24.56 -8.03
C LYS A 123 9.74 23.41 -8.36
N TYR A 124 9.66 22.30 -7.63
CA TYR A 124 10.47 21.13 -7.92
C TYR A 124 10.11 20.55 -9.29
N ILE A 125 8.81 20.36 -9.56
CA ILE A 125 8.30 19.83 -10.83
C ILE A 125 8.76 20.73 -11.99
N ASP A 126 8.63 22.05 -11.85
CA ASP A 126 9.08 23.01 -12.87
C ASP A 126 10.60 22.93 -13.11
N ALA A 127 11.40 22.74 -12.04
CA ALA A 127 12.85 22.73 -12.13
C ALA A 127 13.42 21.39 -12.67
N HIS A 128 12.76 20.27 -12.40
CA HIS A 128 13.26 18.93 -12.71
C HIS A 128 12.46 18.19 -13.78
N ASN A 129 11.32 18.75 -14.20
CA ASN A 129 10.33 18.12 -15.08
C ASN A 129 9.91 16.72 -14.56
N LYS A 130 9.84 16.57 -13.23
CA LYS A 130 9.61 15.30 -12.52
C LYS A 130 8.83 15.51 -11.24
N TYR A 131 7.98 14.54 -10.89
CA TYR A 131 7.28 14.49 -9.62
C TYR A 131 8.23 13.94 -8.52
N PRO A 132 8.32 14.56 -7.33
CA PRO A 132 9.10 13.98 -6.25
C PRO A 132 8.52 12.64 -5.77
N CYS A 133 9.38 11.69 -5.40
CA CYS A 133 8.95 10.38 -4.88
C CYS A 133 7.94 10.51 -3.75
N SER A 134 8.12 11.43 -2.79
CA SER A 134 7.16 11.59 -1.69
C SER A 134 5.75 12.01 -2.13
N LEU A 135 5.60 12.67 -3.28
CA LEU A 135 4.27 12.98 -3.84
C LEU A 135 3.66 11.74 -4.52
N LEU A 136 4.47 10.94 -5.21
CA LEU A 136 4.05 9.68 -5.83
C LEU A 136 3.69 8.63 -4.78
N THR A 137 4.49 8.49 -3.71
CA THR A 137 4.19 7.67 -2.53
C THR A 137 2.87 8.09 -1.86
N ALA A 138 2.63 9.40 -1.68
CA ALA A 138 1.37 9.87 -1.13
C ALA A 138 0.17 9.56 -2.06
N ALA A 139 0.35 9.74 -3.37
CA ALA A 139 -0.65 9.36 -4.36
C ALA A 139 -0.91 7.86 -4.36
N TRP A 140 0.11 7.04 -4.16
CA TRP A 140 0.01 5.59 -4.06
C TRP A 140 -0.88 5.15 -2.90
N TYR A 141 -0.66 5.69 -1.71
CA TYR A 141 -1.46 5.38 -0.53
C TYR A 141 -2.92 5.78 -0.71
N LEU A 142 -3.17 6.97 -1.23
CA LEU A 142 -4.53 7.43 -1.49
C LEU A 142 -5.22 6.63 -2.60
N THR A 143 -4.46 6.11 -3.56
CA THR A 143 -4.96 5.19 -4.59
C THR A 143 -5.42 3.88 -3.94
N ARG A 144 -4.60 3.25 -3.09
CA ARG A 144 -4.95 2.01 -2.38
C ARG A 144 -6.15 2.15 -1.44
N LEU A 145 -6.35 3.34 -0.88
CA LEU A 145 -7.51 3.68 -0.05
C LEU A 145 -8.75 4.08 -0.88
N GLY A 146 -8.69 4.01 -2.21
CA GLY A 146 -9.80 4.33 -3.11
C GLY A 146 -10.17 5.81 -3.15
N LYS A 147 -9.24 6.70 -2.79
CA LYS A 147 -9.42 8.16 -2.78
C LYS A 147 -8.98 8.81 -4.09
N LEU A 148 -8.16 8.11 -4.87
CA LEU A 148 -7.71 8.46 -6.20
C LEU A 148 -8.02 7.29 -7.17
N ASP A 149 -7.68 7.45 -8.45
CA ASP A 149 -8.02 6.46 -9.49
C ASP A 149 -7.32 5.12 -9.25
N THR A 150 -8.11 4.07 -9.06
CA THR A 150 -7.64 2.71 -8.79
C THR A 150 -7.38 1.90 -10.06
N SER A 151 -7.70 2.42 -11.26
CA SER A 151 -7.50 1.65 -12.51
C SER A 151 -6.03 1.38 -12.84
N VAL A 152 -5.11 2.08 -12.17
CA VAL A 152 -3.66 1.85 -12.28
C VAL A 152 -3.22 0.57 -11.55
N ILE A 153 -4.05 0.03 -10.65
CA ILE A 153 -3.79 -1.20 -9.91
C ILE A 153 -4.23 -2.40 -10.75
N ARG A 154 -3.29 -3.30 -11.00
CA ARG A 154 -3.45 -4.51 -11.79
C ARG A 154 -3.55 -5.73 -10.88
N SER A 155 -4.30 -6.74 -11.29
CA SER A 155 -4.39 -8.02 -10.58
C SER A 155 -3.45 -9.04 -11.19
N VAL A 156 -2.88 -9.91 -10.34
CA VAL A 156 -2.11 -11.08 -10.80
C VAL A 156 -3.05 -12.20 -11.28
N SER A 157 -4.25 -12.31 -10.69
CA SER A 157 -5.22 -13.38 -10.97
C SER A 157 -6.55 -12.90 -11.57
N ASP A 158 -6.53 -11.82 -12.36
CA ASP A 158 -7.72 -11.22 -13.01
C ASP A 158 -8.90 -10.89 -12.06
N THR A 159 -8.61 -10.61 -10.80
CA THR A 159 -9.59 -10.13 -9.81
C THR A 159 -9.72 -8.61 -9.85
N VAL A 160 -10.89 -8.10 -9.47
CA VAL A 160 -11.11 -6.66 -9.34
C VAL A 160 -10.48 -6.18 -8.04
N TYR A 161 -9.67 -5.11 -8.13
CA TYR A 161 -9.14 -4.46 -6.94
C TYR A 161 -10.27 -3.85 -6.11
N VAL A 162 -10.27 -4.15 -4.81
CA VAL A 162 -11.18 -3.54 -3.84
C VAL A 162 -10.35 -2.66 -2.91
N PRO A 163 -10.68 -1.36 -2.77
CA PRO A 163 -9.95 -0.46 -1.88
C PRO A 163 -9.83 -1.00 -0.45
N ALA A 164 -8.66 -0.77 0.15
CA ALA A 164 -8.39 -1.16 1.52
C ALA A 164 -8.94 -0.13 2.51
N ASP A 165 -9.22 -0.57 3.74
CA ASP A 165 -9.53 0.31 4.85
C ASP A 165 -8.26 0.80 5.56
N ARG A 166 -7.19 -0.01 5.52
CA ARG A 166 -5.90 0.26 6.16
C ARG A 166 -4.75 -0.29 5.34
N LEU A 167 -3.62 0.42 5.37
CA LEU A 167 -2.40 0.06 4.67
C LEU A 167 -1.30 -0.28 5.66
N PHE A 168 -0.53 -1.32 5.34
CA PHE A 168 0.79 -1.54 5.93
C PHE A 168 1.84 -1.47 4.83
N ASN A 169 2.96 -0.83 5.11
CA ASN A 169 4.11 -0.79 4.23
C ASN A 169 5.32 -1.34 4.99
N LEU A 170 5.88 -2.45 4.52
CA LEU A 170 7.12 -3.02 5.03
C LEU A 170 8.25 -2.48 4.16
N LEU A 171 9.03 -1.56 4.72
CA LEU A 171 10.02 -0.81 3.95
C LEU A 171 11.40 -0.85 4.61
N PRO A 172 12.48 -0.78 3.84
CA PRO A 172 13.80 -0.50 4.37
C PRO A 172 13.85 0.83 5.16
N GLU A 173 14.64 0.90 6.23
CA GLU A 173 14.70 2.09 7.10
C GLU A 173 15.14 3.39 6.40
N ASP A 174 15.90 3.29 5.32
CA ASP A 174 16.32 4.44 4.50
C ASP A 174 15.16 5.11 3.75
N TYR A 175 13.98 4.48 3.65
CA TYR A 175 12.76 5.08 3.08
C TYR A 175 12.05 6.03 4.06
N LYS A 176 12.34 5.93 5.36
CA LYS A 176 11.65 6.73 6.40
C LYS A 176 11.55 8.23 6.07
N PRO A 177 12.60 8.92 5.57
CA PRO A 177 12.48 10.33 5.22
C PRO A 177 11.52 10.61 4.05
N VAL A 178 11.36 9.68 3.10
CA VAL A 178 10.38 9.78 2.00
C VAL A 178 8.98 9.59 2.55
N GLU A 179 8.78 8.58 3.40
CA GLU A 179 7.49 8.29 4.05
C GLU A 179 7.00 9.44 4.94
N ASP A 180 7.89 10.00 5.76
CA ASP A 180 7.57 11.17 6.59
C ASP A 180 7.14 12.37 5.73
N ARG A 181 7.70 12.52 4.52
CA ARG A 181 7.29 13.57 3.57
C ARG A 181 5.98 13.23 2.87
N ALA A 182 5.74 11.96 2.52
CA ALA A 182 4.49 11.51 1.92
C ALA A 182 3.32 11.71 2.89
N ASN A 183 3.49 11.34 4.15
CA ASN A 183 2.49 11.57 5.20
C ASN A 183 2.19 13.08 5.37
N LYS A 184 3.21 13.94 5.34
CA LYS A 184 3.00 15.41 5.33
C LYS A 184 2.17 15.87 4.13
N VAL A 185 2.38 15.31 2.94
CA VAL A 185 1.57 15.64 1.76
C VAL A 185 0.10 15.27 1.99
N ILE A 186 -0.18 14.07 2.52
CA ILE A 186 -1.54 13.61 2.81
C ILE A 186 -2.21 14.54 3.83
N LEU A 187 -1.53 14.82 4.94
CA LEU A 187 -2.01 15.71 6.01
C LEU A 187 -2.27 17.14 5.52
N SER A 188 -1.54 17.61 4.52
CA SER A 188 -1.68 18.94 3.93
C SER A 188 -2.70 18.97 2.76
N SER A 189 -3.50 17.93 2.57
CA SER A 189 -4.51 17.80 1.50
C SER A 189 -5.94 17.65 2.01
N ASN A 190 -6.91 17.59 1.10
CA ASN A 190 -8.30 17.23 1.42
C ASN A 190 -8.48 15.80 1.95
N PHE A 191 -7.41 14.99 1.92
CA PHE A 191 -7.39 13.61 2.40
C PHE A 191 -6.68 13.44 3.75
N ALA A 192 -6.53 14.50 4.54
CA ALA A 192 -5.82 14.45 5.82
C ALA A 192 -6.32 13.36 6.78
N ALA A 193 -7.62 13.05 6.75
CA ALA A 193 -8.25 12.00 7.56
C ALA A 193 -7.91 10.57 7.12
N GLU A 194 -7.10 10.39 6.07
CA GLU A 194 -6.65 9.09 5.59
C GLU A 194 -5.23 8.76 6.07
N ALA A 195 -4.51 9.75 6.61
CA ALA A 195 -3.14 9.58 7.12
C ALA A 195 -3.05 8.55 8.25
N ASP A 196 -4.06 8.45 9.12
CA ASP A 196 -4.12 7.50 10.24
C ASP A 196 -4.43 6.05 9.81
N LYS A 197 -4.67 5.84 8.51
CA LYS A 197 -4.90 4.52 7.90
C LYS A 197 -3.63 3.96 7.26
N VAL A 198 -2.55 4.73 7.19
CA VAL A 198 -1.26 4.30 6.64
C VAL A 198 -0.32 4.00 7.79
N GLN A 199 0.24 2.78 7.81
CA GLN A 199 1.21 2.38 8.80
C GLN A 199 2.48 1.84 8.14
N ASP A 200 3.58 2.54 8.36
CA ASP A 200 4.89 2.10 7.90
C ASP A 200 5.59 1.31 8.99
N LEU A 201 6.18 0.17 8.61
CA LEU A 201 7.00 -0.68 9.46
C LEU A 201 8.36 -0.81 8.79
N PHE A 202 9.39 -0.29 9.45
CA PHE A 202 10.73 -0.23 8.91
C PHE A 202 11.58 -1.41 9.38
N TYR A 203 12.34 -2.00 8.46
CA TYR A 203 13.34 -3.01 8.78
C TYR A 203 14.76 -2.51 8.51
N PRO A 204 15.76 -2.91 9.33
CA PRO A 204 17.14 -2.52 9.12
C PRO A 204 17.68 -3.19 7.85
N VAL A 205 18.41 -2.43 7.04
CA VAL A 205 19.12 -2.99 5.88
C VAL A 205 20.47 -3.50 6.34
N SER A 206 20.68 -4.81 6.30
CA SER A 206 22.02 -5.37 6.53
C SER A 206 22.94 -4.92 5.39
N ALA A 207 24.13 -4.40 5.69
CA ALA A 207 25.10 -4.02 4.66
C ALA A 207 25.38 -5.22 3.72
N GLY A 208 24.86 -5.14 2.49
CA GLY A 208 24.66 -6.29 1.62
C GLY A 208 25.96 -6.88 1.08
N ARG A 209 26.08 -8.22 1.15
CA ARG A 209 26.72 -8.99 0.08
C ARG A 209 25.70 -9.12 -1.06
N ALA A 210 26.12 -8.83 -2.28
CA ALA A 210 25.32 -9.16 -3.46
C ALA A 210 25.11 -10.69 -3.48
N LEU A 211 23.86 -11.12 -3.61
CA LEU A 211 23.57 -12.50 -3.96
C LEU A 211 23.86 -12.62 -5.46
N GLU A 212 24.87 -13.40 -5.83
CA GLU A 212 25.05 -13.82 -7.22
C GLU A 212 23.84 -14.70 -7.59
N LEU A 213 22.84 -14.09 -8.20
CA LEU A 213 21.69 -14.78 -8.77
C LEU A 213 21.97 -14.98 -10.26
N PHE A 214 22.44 -16.20 -10.57
CA PHE A 214 22.60 -16.86 -11.87
C PHE A 214 23.28 -16.08 -13.01
#